data_AF-A0A2V4C0F3-F1
#
_entry.id   AF-A0A2V4C0F3-F1
#
_cell.length_a   1.000
_cell.length_b   1.000
_cell.length_c   1.000
_cell.angle_alpha   90.00
_cell.angle_beta   90.00
_cell.angle_gamma   90.00
#
_symmetry.space_group_name_H-M   'P 1'
#
loop_
_entity.id
_entity.type
_entity.pdbx_description
1 polymer ?
#
loop_
_entity_poly.entity_id
_entity_poly.type
_entity_poly.pdbx_seq_one_letter_code
_entity_poly.pdbx_strand_id
1 'polypeptide(L)'
;MIIYFENNITSDWTGYQKLINLVNDASKIKDENIIFDFAGVHFFEANLCAVLGTMIEILENENKKITFQNFNNSVQKILCKNEFLSNHGFEKAIDHYDTVVKYRKFNPTDDEGFNTYIKKELLSKKDFPSHSEKLGKKIMQNIFELYENARTHGKCNFIHTCGQYFPNSLEKQFNITIVDRGVNIKENVNRFLKNENELSSCDAISWAMQKGNTTKSGNIPGGLGLDIIFEFIKLNNGKIQIISSNGFWEYKRGVTETKILENPFQGTIANLRFNLNDKSYYSLAEEHSENWDFTF
;
A
#
# COMPACT_ATOMS: atom_id res chain seq x y z
N MET A 1 0.47 4.44 -29.17
CA MET A 1 1.54 5.26 -28.56
C MET A 1 2.42 4.39 -27.67
N ILE A 2 3.75 4.57 -27.68
CA ILE A 2 4.68 3.84 -26.78
C ILE A 2 5.14 4.79 -25.68
N ILE A 3 5.09 4.32 -24.43
CA ILE A 3 5.64 5.01 -23.27
C ILE A 3 6.72 4.14 -22.66
N TYR A 4 7.93 4.68 -22.58
CA TYR A 4 9.08 3.97 -22.04
C TYR A 4 9.14 4.07 -20.52
N PHE A 5 9.23 2.92 -19.85
CA PHE A 5 9.55 2.83 -18.44
C PHE A 5 11.07 2.73 -18.28
N GLU A 6 11.66 3.72 -17.61
CA GLU A 6 13.09 3.79 -17.40
C GLU A 6 13.49 3.51 -15.96
N ASN A 7 14.65 2.89 -15.80
CA ASN A 7 15.33 2.62 -14.54
C ASN A 7 14.54 1.67 -13.62
N ASN A 8 15.15 1.37 -12.46
CA ASN A 8 14.52 0.57 -11.44
C ASN A 8 13.35 1.32 -10.76
N ILE A 9 12.30 0.57 -10.41
CA ILE A 9 11.11 1.07 -9.71
C ILE A 9 11.05 0.42 -8.32
N THR A 10 11.23 1.24 -7.30
CA THR A 10 11.37 0.85 -5.89
C THR A 10 10.37 1.59 -5.00
N SER A 11 10.04 1.04 -3.82
CA SER A 11 9.13 1.66 -2.85
C SER A 11 9.84 2.78 -2.08
N ASP A 12 10.22 3.81 -2.83
CA ASP A 12 10.75 5.09 -2.37
C ASP A 12 10.07 6.23 -3.14
N TRP A 13 10.35 7.47 -2.74
CA TRP A 13 9.75 8.65 -3.35
C TRP A 13 9.96 8.71 -4.87
N THR A 14 11.14 8.35 -5.37
CA THR A 14 11.45 8.39 -6.81
C THR A 14 10.66 7.35 -7.59
N GLY A 15 10.48 6.15 -7.05
CA GLY A 15 9.65 5.11 -7.67
C GLY A 15 8.18 5.50 -7.75
N TYR A 16 7.60 6.06 -6.67
CA TYR A 16 6.23 6.59 -6.72
C TYR A 16 6.09 7.75 -7.70
N GLN A 17 7.04 8.70 -7.71
CA GLN A 17 7.05 9.83 -8.64
C GLN A 17 7.04 9.36 -10.09
N LYS A 18 7.88 8.38 -10.45
CA LYS A 18 7.93 7.82 -11.81
C LYS A 18 6.59 7.22 -12.23
N LEU A 19 6.03 6.36 -11.38
CA LEU A 19 4.75 5.71 -11.66
C LEU A 19 3.62 6.75 -11.84
N ILE A 20 3.56 7.75 -10.97
CA ILE A 20 2.54 8.81 -11.03
C ILE A 20 2.72 9.69 -12.27
N ASN A 21 3.96 10.07 -12.61
CA ASN A 21 4.24 10.84 -13.83
C ASN A 21 3.83 10.06 -15.08
N LEU A 22 4.16 8.76 -15.14
CA LEU A 22 3.79 7.89 -16.26
C LEU A 22 2.29 7.87 -16.53
N VAL A 23 1.44 7.78 -15.50
CA VAL A 23 -0.01 7.87 -15.70
C VAL A 23 -0.46 9.25 -16.11
N ASN A 24 0.08 10.30 -15.52
CA ASN A 24 -0.29 11.66 -15.89
C ASN A 24 0.11 11.99 -17.34
N ASP A 25 1.20 11.40 -17.84
CA ASP A 25 1.61 11.57 -19.23
C ASP A 25 0.77 10.68 -20.16
N ALA A 26 0.51 9.44 -19.73
CA ALA A 26 -0.39 8.53 -20.44
C ALA A 26 -1.81 9.11 -20.59
N SER A 27 -2.36 9.79 -19.57
CA SER A 27 -3.71 10.36 -19.61
C SER A 27 -3.83 11.48 -20.65
N LYS A 28 -2.79 12.31 -20.81
CA LYS A 28 -2.73 13.42 -21.79
C LYS A 28 -2.62 12.95 -23.25
N ILE A 29 -2.23 11.69 -23.49
CA ILE A 29 -2.11 11.13 -24.84
C ILE A 29 -3.50 10.88 -25.43
N LYS A 30 -3.73 11.33 -26.66
CA LYS A 30 -5.01 11.13 -27.38
C LYS A 30 -5.23 9.71 -27.90
N ASP A 31 -4.15 8.97 -28.12
CA ASP A 31 -4.21 7.60 -28.61
C ASP A 31 -4.83 6.69 -27.54
N GLU A 32 -5.83 5.91 -27.94
CA GLU A 32 -6.48 4.93 -27.07
C GLU A 32 -5.56 3.74 -26.79
N ASN A 33 -4.67 3.38 -27.72
CA ASN A 33 -3.79 2.23 -27.55
C ASN A 33 -2.43 2.69 -27.00
N ILE A 34 -2.18 2.36 -25.74
CA ILE A 34 -0.92 2.70 -25.08
C ILE A 34 -0.14 1.42 -24.81
N ILE A 35 1.12 1.43 -25.20
CA ILE A 35 2.07 0.35 -24.96
C ILE A 35 3.07 0.83 -23.91
N PHE A 36 3.11 0.15 -22.77
CA PHE A 36 4.16 0.35 -21.78
C PHE A 36 5.35 -0.54 -22.12
N ASP A 37 6.47 0.10 -22.44
CA ASP A 37 7.72 -0.55 -22.81
C ASP A 37 8.64 -0.63 -21.59
N PHE A 38 8.98 -1.85 -21.16
CA PHE A 38 9.78 -2.12 -19.97
C PHE A 38 11.27 -2.36 -20.27
N ALA A 39 11.76 -2.02 -21.48
CA ALA A 39 13.14 -2.30 -21.89
C ALA A 39 14.19 -1.71 -20.93
N GLY A 40 13.89 -0.55 -20.33
CA GLY A 40 14.77 0.15 -19.37
C GLY A 40 14.62 -0.29 -17.91
N VAL A 41 13.71 -1.22 -17.60
CA VAL A 41 13.43 -1.67 -16.24
C VAL A 41 14.14 -2.99 -15.95
N HIS A 42 15.18 -2.93 -15.12
CA HIS A 42 15.92 -4.12 -14.70
C HIS A 42 15.45 -4.67 -13.35
N PHE A 43 14.73 -3.86 -12.57
CA PHE A 43 14.19 -4.22 -11.28
C PHE A 43 12.89 -3.45 -10.99
N PHE A 44 11.87 -4.19 -10.54
CA PHE A 44 10.57 -3.65 -10.16
C PHE A 44 10.15 -4.33 -8.86
N GLU A 45 9.94 -3.55 -7.79
CA GLU A 45 9.40 -4.10 -6.55
C GLU A 45 7.93 -4.50 -6.74
N ALA A 46 7.64 -5.80 -6.63
CA ALA A 46 6.38 -6.41 -7.02
C ALA A 46 5.18 -5.90 -6.21
N ASN A 47 5.37 -5.39 -4.98
CA ASN A 47 4.29 -4.75 -4.22
C ASN A 47 3.72 -3.52 -4.96
N LEU A 48 4.53 -2.85 -5.79
CA LEU A 48 4.09 -1.71 -6.60
C LEU A 48 3.18 -2.10 -7.76
N CYS A 49 2.92 -3.38 -8.00
CA CYS A 49 1.82 -3.81 -8.86
C CYS A 49 0.46 -3.34 -8.36
N ALA A 50 0.30 -3.10 -7.05
CA ALA A 50 -0.91 -2.48 -6.53
C ALA A 50 -1.09 -1.07 -7.15
N VAL A 51 -0.02 -0.28 -7.17
CA VAL A 51 0.01 1.08 -7.73
C VAL A 51 -0.17 1.03 -9.26
N LEU A 52 0.62 0.20 -9.96
CA LEU A 52 0.53 0.05 -11.41
C LEU A 52 -0.85 -0.46 -11.85
N GLY A 53 -1.47 -1.36 -11.09
CA GLY A 53 -2.83 -1.84 -11.35
C GLY A 53 -3.88 -0.75 -11.23
N THR A 54 -3.80 0.09 -10.19
CA THR A 54 -4.68 1.26 -10.04
C THR A 54 -4.48 2.26 -11.18
N MET A 55 -3.24 2.43 -11.60
CA MET A 55 -2.85 3.30 -12.71
C MET A 55 -3.42 2.85 -14.05
N ILE A 56 -3.39 1.56 -14.33
CA ILE A 56 -4.03 0.98 -15.52
C ILE A 56 -5.54 1.19 -15.45
N GLU A 57 -6.17 0.97 -14.29
CA GLU A 57 -7.60 1.23 -14.15
C GLU A 57 -7.97 2.70 -14.42
N ILE A 58 -7.15 3.67 -13.98
CA ILE A 58 -7.36 5.09 -14.29
C ILE A 58 -7.45 5.27 -15.80
N LEU A 59 -6.48 4.73 -16.54
CA LEU A 59 -6.39 4.87 -17.98
C LEU A 59 -7.50 4.10 -18.72
N GLU A 60 -7.86 2.92 -18.25
CA GLU A 60 -8.97 2.13 -18.80
C GLU A 60 -10.32 2.85 -18.65
N ASN A 61 -10.54 3.55 -17.52
CA ASN A 61 -11.74 4.40 -17.34
C ASN A 61 -11.74 5.63 -18.28
N GLU A 62 -10.59 6.00 -18.84
CA GLU A 62 -10.44 7.01 -19.89
C GLU A 62 -10.49 6.41 -21.31
N ASN A 63 -10.97 5.17 -21.44
CA ASN A 63 -11.06 4.39 -22.68
C ASN A 63 -9.71 4.06 -23.33
N LYS A 64 -8.62 4.02 -22.54
CA LYS A 64 -7.32 3.59 -23.03
C LYS A 64 -7.14 2.09 -22.85
N LYS A 65 -6.62 1.44 -23.87
CA LYS A 65 -6.20 0.04 -23.85
C LYS A 65 -4.71 -0.04 -23.57
N ILE A 66 -4.35 -0.64 -22.45
CA ILE A 66 -2.96 -0.80 -22.03
C ILE A 66 -2.43 -2.17 -22.42
N THR A 67 -1.25 -2.19 -23.04
CA THR A 67 -0.49 -3.41 -23.36
C THR A 67 0.96 -3.23 -22.95
N PHE A 68 1.71 -4.33 -22.88
CA PHE A 68 3.08 -4.34 -22.38
C PHE A 68 4.03 -4.98 -23.37
N GLN A 69 5.27 -4.49 -23.43
CA GLN A 69 6.33 -5.10 -24.22
C GLN A 69 7.71 -4.97 -23.57
N ASN A 70 8.67 -5.75 -24.08
CA ASN A 70 10.10 -5.64 -23.79
C ASN A 70 10.47 -5.75 -22.29
N PHE A 71 9.80 -6.60 -21.53
CA PHE A 71 10.24 -6.87 -20.16
C PHE A 71 11.62 -7.51 -20.11
N ASN A 72 12.43 -7.09 -19.14
CA ASN A 72 13.54 -7.92 -18.69
C ASN A 72 13.00 -9.24 -18.08
N ASN A 73 13.68 -10.36 -18.33
CA ASN A 73 13.28 -11.68 -17.83
C ASN A 73 13.03 -11.73 -16.31
N SER A 74 13.85 -11.04 -15.51
CA SER A 74 13.69 -11.02 -14.04
C SER A 74 12.39 -10.31 -13.64
N VAL A 75 12.10 -9.18 -14.29
CA VAL A 75 10.91 -8.36 -14.08
C VAL A 75 9.66 -9.12 -14.53
N GLN A 76 9.64 -9.66 -15.76
CA GLN A 76 8.50 -10.45 -16.23
C GLN A 76 8.21 -11.61 -15.28
N LYS A 77 9.24 -12.34 -14.86
CA LYS A 77 9.07 -13.50 -13.97
C LYS A 77 8.46 -13.12 -12.63
N ILE A 78 8.92 -12.04 -11.99
CA ILE A 78 8.37 -11.64 -10.69
C ILE A 78 6.91 -11.12 -10.82
N LEU A 79 6.58 -10.42 -11.91
CA LEU A 79 5.23 -9.93 -12.17
C LEU A 79 4.26 -11.00 -12.72
N CYS A 80 4.76 -12.11 -13.26
CA CYS A 80 3.96 -13.30 -13.54
C CYS A 80 3.71 -14.12 -12.27
N LYS A 81 4.69 -14.18 -11.36
CA LYS A 81 4.58 -14.91 -10.07
C LYS A 81 3.52 -14.29 -9.16
N ASN A 82 3.46 -12.97 -9.07
CA ASN A 82 2.42 -12.29 -8.29
C ASN A 82 1.06 -12.25 -9.02
N GLU A 83 0.93 -12.91 -10.17
CA GLU A 83 -0.26 -12.96 -11.02
C GLU A 83 -0.71 -11.61 -11.61
N PHE A 84 0.13 -10.57 -11.56
CA PHE A 84 -0.21 -9.28 -12.15
C PHE A 84 -0.29 -9.36 -13.68
N LEU A 85 0.79 -9.80 -14.35
CA LEU A 85 0.83 -9.91 -15.82
C LEU A 85 -0.11 -11.00 -16.35
N SER A 86 -0.48 -11.97 -15.52
CA SER A 86 -1.47 -12.99 -15.87
C SER A 86 -2.83 -12.40 -16.21
N ASN A 87 -3.19 -11.26 -15.61
CA ASN A 87 -4.41 -10.52 -15.94
C ASN A 87 -4.31 -9.78 -17.29
N HIS A 88 -3.11 -9.76 -17.89
CA HIS A 88 -2.80 -9.10 -19.16
C HIS A 88 -2.32 -10.09 -20.24
N GLY A 89 -2.68 -11.37 -20.09
CA GLY A 89 -2.46 -12.40 -21.12
C GLY A 89 -1.11 -13.12 -21.06
N PHE A 90 -0.29 -12.87 -20.03
CA PHE A 90 0.95 -13.62 -19.83
C PHE A 90 0.69 -14.93 -19.08
N GLU A 91 1.57 -15.92 -19.27
CA GLU A 91 1.49 -17.18 -18.53
C GLU A 91 1.80 -16.98 -17.04
N LYS A 92 1.08 -17.70 -16.19
CA LYS A 92 1.33 -17.73 -14.74
C LYS A 92 2.68 -18.38 -14.47
N ALA A 93 3.47 -17.76 -13.60
CA ALA A 93 4.71 -18.35 -13.12
C ALA A 93 4.53 -18.92 -11.71
N ILE A 94 5.19 -20.06 -11.44
CA ILE A 94 5.19 -20.67 -10.12
C ILE A 94 6.19 -19.92 -9.21
N ASP A 95 5.75 -19.56 -8.01
CA ASP A 95 6.64 -19.00 -6.99
C ASP A 95 7.11 -20.07 -6.00
N HIS A 96 8.23 -20.71 -6.31
CA HIS A 96 8.81 -21.75 -5.45
C HIS A 96 9.38 -21.24 -4.11
N TYR A 97 9.54 -19.93 -3.95
CA TYR A 97 10.26 -19.33 -2.81
C TYR A 97 9.35 -18.46 -1.93
N ASP A 98 8.04 -18.41 -2.22
CA ASP A 98 7.06 -17.57 -1.50
C ASP A 98 7.54 -16.11 -1.32
N THR A 99 8.17 -15.58 -2.37
CA THR A 99 8.74 -14.23 -2.46
C THR A 99 7.71 -13.17 -2.83
N VAL A 100 6.52 -13.57 -3.28
CA VAL A 100 5.45 -12.63 -3.67
C VAL A 100 4.17 -12.85 -2.88
N VAL A 101 3.44 -11.77 -2.72
CA VAL A 101 2.03 -11.80 -2.36
C VAL A 101 1.24 -11.40 -3.60
N LYS A 102 0.25 -12.24 -3.94
CA LYS A 102 -0.45 -12.12 -5.22
C LYS A 102 -1.15 -10.77 -5.35
N TYR A 103 -1.03 -10.14 -6.52
CA TYR A 103 -1.80 -8.97 -6.86
C TYR A 103 -3.29 -9.30 -6.87
N ARG A 104 -4.09 -8.49 -6.17
CA ARG A 104 -5.54 -8.60 -6.12
C ARG A 104 -6.19 -7.22 -6.25
N LYS A 105 -7.37 -7.23 -6.84
CA LYS A 105 -8.25 -6.09 -7.05
C LYS A 105 -9.60 -6.48 -6.45
N PHE A 106 -9.98 -5.84 -5.35
CA PHE A 106 -11.17 -6.14 -4.58
C PHE A 106 -12.28 -5.14 -4.88
N ASN A 107 -13.52 -5.62 -5.00
CA ASN A 107 -14.68 -4.75 -4.93
C ASN A 107 -14.78 -4.18 -3.51
N PRO A 108 -15.17 -2.92 -3.30
CA PRO A 108 -15.26 -2.31 -1.96
C PRO A 108 -16.19 -3.03 -0.98
N THR A 109 -17.07 -3.91 -1.48
CA THR A 109 -17.99 -4.72 -0.66
C THR A 109 -17.46 -6.12 -0.34
N ASP A 110 -16.27 -6.50 -0.81
CA ASP A 110 -15.68 -7.82 -0.61
C ASP A 110 -14.86 -7.91 0.70
N ASP A 111 -15.54 -7.66 1.82
CA ASP A 111 -14.94 -7.60 3.14
C ASP A 111 -14.31 -8.95 3.55
N GLU A 112 -14.96 -10.06 3.20
CA GLU A 112 -14.49 -11.42 3.50
C GLU A 112 -13.27 -11.80 2.65
N GLY A 113 -13.29 -11.50 1.35
CA GLY A 113 -12.19 -11.76 0.43
C GLY A 113 -10.93 -11.00 0.84
N PHE A 114 -11.07 -9.72 1.18
CA PHE A 114 -9.95 -8.89 1.63
C PHE A 114 -9.38 -9.39 2.96
N ASN A 115 -10.22 -9.67 3.96
CA ASN A 115 -9.76 -10.19 5.26
C ASN A 115 -9.06 -11.54 5.12
N THR A 116 -9.60 -12.44 4.31
CA THR A 116 -9.00 -13.76 4.03
C THR A 116 -7.64 -13.59 3.36
N TYR A 117 -7.53 -12.66 2.42
CA TYR A 117 -6.28 -12.34 1.74
C TYR A 117 -5.22 -11.82 2.71
N ILE A 118 -5.53 -10.81 3.54
CA ILE A 118 -4.56 -10.27 4.51
C ILE A 118 -4.16 -11.35 5.52
N LYS A 119 -5.12 -12.10 6.08
CA LYS A 119 -4.79 -13.17 7.04
C LYS A 119 -3.82 -14.20 6.45
N LYS A 120 -4.05 -14.62 5.21
CA LYS A 120 -3.23 -15.63 4.53
C LYS A 120 -1.87 -15.08 4.11
N GLU A 121 -1.85 -13.88 3.53
CA GLU A 121 -0.67 -13.33 2.87
C GLU A 121 0.24 -12.50 3.78
N LEU A 122 -0.25 -12.09 4.96
CA LEU A 122 0.51 -11.37 5.99
C LEU A 122 0.72 -12.24 7.24
N LEU A 123 -0.35 -12.46 8.03
CA LEU A 123 -0.20 -13.02 9.39
C LEU A 123 0.16 -14.51 9.42
N SER A 124 -0.28 -15.27 8.43
CA SER A 124 -0.02 -16.72 8.38
C SER A 124 1.37 -17.06 7.82
N LYS A 125 2.17 -16.05 7.46
CA LYS A 125 3.53 -16.27 6.96
C LYS A 125 4.45 -16.63 8.13
N LYS A 126 5.21 -17.71 7.96
CA LYS A 126 6.10 -18.25 9.00
C LYS A 126 7.12 -17.23 9.52
N ASP A 127 7.60 -16.35 8.64
CA ASP A 127 8.63 -15.36 8.98
C ASP A 127 8.03 -14.03 9.48
N PHE A 128 6.70 -13.90 9.54
CA PHE A 128 6.08 -12.71 10.14
C PHE A 128 6.44 -12.62 11.63
N PRO A 129 6.71 -11.42 12.19
CA PRO A 129 7.19 -11.31 13.57
C PRO A 129 6.24 -11.97 14.56
N SER A 130 6.78 -12.67 15.55
CA SER A 130 5.99 -13.43 16.51
C SER A 130 5.10 -12.51 17.34
N HIS A 131 3.82 -12.84 17.48
CA HIS A 131 2.86 -12.00 18.17
C HIS A 131 1.73 -12.80 18.83
N SER A 132 1.05 -12.20 19.81
CA SER A 132 -0.15 -12.76 20.43
C SER A 132 -1.33 -12.81 19.46
N GLU A 133 -2.28 -13.72 19.69
CA GLU A 133 -3.48 -13.79 18.87
C GLU A 133 -4.31 -12.49 18.93
N LYS A 134 -4.40 -11.85 20.11
CA LYS A 134 -5.13 -10.58 20.28
C LYS A 134 -4.45 -9.44 19.48
N LEU A 135 -3.11 -9.35 19.50
CA LEU A 135 -2.37 -8.38 18.69
C LEU A 135 -2.56 -8.64 17.18
N GLY A 136 -2.49 -9.90 16.75
CA GLY A 136 -2.71 -10.26 15.34
C GLY A 136 -4.08 -9.81 14.85
N LYS A 137 -5.13 -10.02 15.65
CA LYS A 137 -6.48 -9.52 15.36
C LYS A 137 -6.52 -7.99 15.26
N LYS A 138 -5.80 -7.26 16.13
CA LYS A 138 -5.72 -5.78 16.08
C LYS A 138 -4.99 -5.27 14.83
N ILE A 139 -3.89 -5.91 14.45
CA ILE A 139 -3.17 -5.60 13.20
C ILE A 139 -4.10 -5.80 11.99
N MET A 140 -4.85 -6.91 11.94
CA MET A 140 -5.85 -7.13 10.88
C MET A 140 -6.93 -6.06 10.88
N GLN A 141 -7.49 -5.70 12.04
CA GLN A 141 -8.50 -4.65 12.15
C GLN A 141 -7.98 -3.32 11.60
N ASN A 142 -6.74 -2.95 11.92
CA ASN A 142 -6.12 -1.73 11.42
C ASN A 142 -5.89 -1.73 9.90
N ILE A 143 -5.45 -2.85 9.32
CA ILE A 143 -5.34 -2.97 7.87
C ILE A 143 -6.72 -2.94 7.20
N PHE A 144 -7.72 -3.55 7.82
CA PHE A 144 -9.10 -3.47 7.36
C PHE A 144 -9.65 -2.03 7.45
N GLU A 145 -9.23 -1.24 8.44
CA GLU A 145 -9.60 0.19 8.52
C GLU A 145 -9.02 1.02 7.36
N LEU A 146 -7.82 0.68 6.85
CA LEU A 146 -7.32 1.28 5.60
C LEU A 146 -8.25 0.98 4.41
N TYR A 147 -8.70 -0.27 4.32
CA TYR A 147 -9.66 -0.71 3.31
C TYR A 147 -11.03 -0.01 3.48
N GLU A 148 -11.50 0.17 4.71
CA GLU A 148 -12.73 0.92 5.01
C GLU A 148 -12.61 2.41 4.66
N ASN A 149 -11.46 3.02 4.94
CA ASN A 149 -11.24 4.44 4.64
C ASN A 149 -11.29 4.69 3.12
N ALA A 150 -10.74 3.76 2.32
CA ALA A 150 -10.88 3.74 0.88
C ALA A 150 -12.34 3.65 0.41
N ARG A 151 -13.18 2.87 1.11
CA ARG A 151 -14.61 2.68 0.81
C ARG A 151 -15.49 3.84 1.23
N THR A 152 -15.41 4.29 2.48
CA THR A 152 -16.34 5.27 3.07
C THR A 152 -16.17 6.66 2.47
N HIS A 153 -14.93 7.02 2.13
CA HIS A 153 -14.62 8.36 1.62
C HIS A 153 -14.31 8.37 0.13
N GLY A 154 -14.29 7.21 -0.53
CA GLY A 154 -13.97 7.09 -1.94
C GLY A 154 -15.11 6.52 -2.75
N LYS A 155 -15.50 7.20 -3.83
CA LYS A 155 -16.18 6.55 -4.96
C LYS A 155 -15.19 5.65 -5.71
N CYS A 156 -14.47 4.77 -5.00
CA CYS A 156 -13.51 3.87 -5.62
C CYS A 156 -14.29 2.67 -6.17
N ASN A 157 -13.98 2.29 -7.42
CA ASN A 157 -14.57 1.09 -8.00
C ASN A 157 -13.90 -0.15 -7.42
N PHE A 158 -12.62 -0.04 -7.05
CA PHE A 158 -11.82 -1.15 -6.56
C PHE A 158 -10.70 -0.70 -5.63
N ILE A 159 -10.23 -1.65 -4.81
CA ILE A 159 -9.06 -1.52 -3.94
C ILE A 159 -8.01 -2.52 -4.42
N HIS A 160 -6.81 -2.03 -4.73
CA HIS A 160 -5.72 -2.81 -5.26
C HIS A 160 -4.72 -3.14 -4.15
N THR A 161 -4.24 -4.38 -4.12
CA THR A 161 -3.20 -4.77 -3.16
C THR A 161 -2.25 -5.78 -3.77
N CYS A 162 -1.00 -5.71 -3.34
CA CYS A 162 0.07 -6.62 -3.69
C CYS A 162 1.18 -6.52 -2.65
N GLY A 163 2.04 -7.53 -2.57
CA GLY A 163 3.18 -7.49 -1.66
C GLY A 163 4.39 -8.25 -2.20
N GLN A 164 5.52 -8.06 -1.54
CA GLN A 164 6.76 -8.72 -1.87
C GLN A 164 7.59 -8.99 -0.63
N TYR A 165 8.13 -10.21 -0.57
CA TYR A 165 9.13 -10.62 0.40
C TYR A 165 10.53 -10.62 -0.21
N PHE A 166 11.50 -10.18 0.58
CA PHE A 166 12.91 -10.12 0.21
C PHE A 166 13.76 -11.00 1.14
N PRO A 167 13.69 -12.35 1.00
CA PRO A 167 14.34 -13.28 1.93
C PRO A 167 15.85 -13.14 2.01
N ASN A 168 16.47 -12.67 0.93
CA ASN A 168 17.92 -12.55 0.78
C ASN A 168 18.42 -11.10 1.00
N SER A 169 17.56 -10.16 1.36
CA SER A 169 18.02 -8.81 1.71
C SER A 169 18.55 -8.79 3.16
N LEU A 170 19.52 -7.90 3.43
CA LEU A 170 20.10 -7.75 4.77
C LEU A 170 19.04 -7.49 5.85
N GLU A 171 17.96 -6.79 5.51
CA GLU A 171 16.88 -6.43 6.43
C GLU A 171 15.71 -7.43 6.41
N LYS A 172 15.74 -8.46 5.54
CA LYS A 172 14.63 -9.39 5.27
C LYS A 172 13.26 -8.73 5.37
N GLN A 173 12.98 -7.84 4.43
CA GLN A 173 11.79 -7.01 4.50
C GLN A 173 10.59 -7.68 3.81
N PHE A 174 9.40 -7.40 4.33
CA PHE A 174 8.14 -7.69 3.66
C PHE A 174 7.40 -6.37 3.42
N ASN A 175 7.06 -6.06 2.16
CA ASN A 175 6.22 -4.93 1.81
C ASN A 175 4.81 -5.42 1.44
N ILE A 176 3.78 -4.77 1.96
CA ILE A 176 2.41 -4.87 1.46
C ILE A 176 1.90 -3.49 1.13
N THR A 177 1.37 -3.33 -0.07
CA THR A 177 0.81 -2.08 -0.56
C THR A 177 -0.68 -2.24 -0.77
N ILE A 178 -1.45 -1.25 -0.33
CA ILE A 178 -2.89 -1.12 -0.52
C ILE A 178 -3.11 0.23 -1.18
N VAL A 179 -3.88 0.24 -2.26
CA VAL A 179 -4.13 1.44 -3.06
C VAL A 179 -5.62 1.55 -3.35
N ASP A 180 -6.15 2.75 -3.16
CA ASP A 180 -7.50 3.13 -3.53
C ASP A 180 -7.52 4.41 -4.35
N ARG A 181 -8.66 4.65 -4.99
CA ARG A 181 -8.96 5.85 -5.80
C ARG A 181 -9.99 6.76 -5.14
N GLY A 182 -10.04 6.76 -3.82
CA GLY A 182 -11.00 7.53 -3.05
C GLY A 182 -10.69 9.02 -3.00
N VAL A 183 -11.45 9.76 -2.19
CA VAL A 183 -11.14 11.16 -1.91
C VAL A 183 -9.81 11.24 -1.16
N ASN A 184 -8.94 12.13 -1.62
CA ASN A 184 -7.60 12.29 -1.07
C ASN A 184 -7.64 12.75 0.40
N ILE A 185 -6.62 12.39 1.17
CA ILE A 185 -6.49 12.75 2.59
C ILE A 185 -6.56 14.26 2.78
N LYS A 186 -5.87 15.04 1.93
CA LYS A 186 -5.90 16.51 1.96
C LYS A 186 -7.34 17.05 1.93
N GLU A 187 -8.15 16.56 1.01
CA GLU A 187 -9.53 17.03 0.83
C GLU A 187 -10.41 16.64 2.01
N ASN A 188 -10.30 15.39 2.47
CA ASN A 188 -11.06 14.90 3.62
C ASN A 188 -10.73 15.68 4.90
N VAL A 189 -9.44 15.87 5.20
CA VAL A 189 -8.99 16.58 6.41
C VAL A 189 -9.39 18.05 6.37
N ASN A 190 -9.16 18.75 5.26
CA ASN A 190 -9.50 20.17 5.17
C ASN A 190 -11.03 20.40 5.24
N ARG A 191 -11.83 19.52 4.63
CA ARG A 191 -13.29 19.56 4.77
C ARG A 191 -13.72 19.37 6.22
N PHE A 192 -13.10 18.43 6.94
CA PHE A 192 -13.38 18.20 8.37
C PHE A 192 -13.02 19.41 9.23
N LEU A 193 -11.86 20.04 8.95
CA LEU A 193 -11.39 21.26 9.61
C LEU A 193 -12.07 22.55 9.10
N LYS A 194 -13.18 22.42 8.35
CA LYS A 194 -13.99 23.53 7.81
C LYS A 194 -13.21 24.55 6.95
N ASN A 195 -12.07 24.15 6.40
CA ASN A 195 -11.17 25.01 5.64
C ASN A 195 -10.74 26.29 6.37
N GLU A 196 -10.75 26.31 7.71
CA GLU A 196 -10.33 27.48 8.49
C GLU A 196 -8.81 27.71 8.40
N ASN A 197 -8.04 26.63 8.23
CA ASN A 197 -6.61 26.65 7.87
C ASN A 197 -6.33 25.50 6.90
N GLU A 198 -6.25 25.77 5.58
CA GLU A 198 -6.03 24.73 4.59
C GLU A 198 -4.63 24.12 4.75
N LEU A 199 -4.59 22.86 5.18
CA LEU A 199 -3.38 22.07 5.28
C LEU A 199 -2.87 21.68 3.90
N SER A 200 -1.55 21.70 3.72
CA SER A 200 -0.90 21.10 2.56
C SER A 200 -1.14 19.58 2.55
N SER A 201 -0.86 18.90 1.43
CA SER A 201 -1.01 17.44 1.36
C SER A 201 -0.13 16.72 2.39
N CYS A 202 1.11 17.18 2.58
CA CYS A 202 2.02 16.62 3.60
C CYS A 202 1.53 16.87 5.03
N ASP A 203 1.01 18.08 5.31
CA ASP A 203 0.51 18.42 6.64
C ASP A 203 -0.80 17.68 6.95
N ALA A 204 -1.68 17.52 5.96
CA ALA A 204 -2.91 16.75 6.11
C ALA A 204 -2.62 15.27 6.37
N ILE A 205 -1.65 14.67 5.66
CA ILE A 205 -1.22 13.30 5.93
C ILE A 205 -0.60 13.21 7.33
N SER A 206 0.28 14.16 7.69
CA SER A 206 0.90 14.20 9.02
C SER A 206 -0.14 14.33 10.13
N TRP A 207 -1.18 15.15 9.93
CA TRP A 207 -2.32 15.29 10.83
C TRP A 207 -3.09 13.96 10.94
N ALA A 208 -3.36 13.28 9.83
CA ALA A 208 -4.08 12.01 9.82
C ALA A 208 -3.28 10.86 10.47
N MET A 209 -1.94 10.93 10.46
CA MET A 209 -1.05 9.97 11.12
C MET A 209 -0.85 10.23 12.63
N GLN A 210 -1.39 11.33 13.18
CA GLN A 210 -1.35 11.59 14.63
C GLN A 210 -2.44 10.78 15.34
N LYS A 211 -2.06 10.17 16.47
CA LYS A 211 -2.96 9.36 17.30
C LYS A 211 -4.19 10.15 17.72
N GLY A 212 -5.37 9.57 17.54
CA GLY A 212 -6.66 10.16 17.91
C GLY A 212 -7.26 11.14 16.88
N ASN A 213 -6.53 11.51 15.81
CA ASN A 213 -7.10 12.35 14.76
C ASN A 213 -7.94 11.51 13.78
N THR A 214 -9.14 12.00 13.48
CA THR A 214 -10.08 11.34 12.56
C THR A 214 -11.00 12.33 11.87
N THR A 215 -11.35 12.05 10.62
CA THR A 215 -12.36 12.79 9.87
C THR A 215 -13.76 12.16 9.96
N LYS A 216 -13.90 10.99 10.59
CA LYS A 216 -15.20 10.33 10.83
C LYS A 216 -15.95 11.05 11.95
N SER A 217 -17.20 11.44 11.70
CA SER A 217 -18.09 12.09 12.67
C SER A 217 -19.15 11.11 13.21
N GLY A 218 -19.56 11.27 14.48
CA GLY A 218 -20.55 10.42 15.15
C GLY A 218 -19.94 9.33 16.05
N ASN A 219 -20.73 8.31 16.40
CA ASN A 219 -20.32 7.16 17.26
C ASN A 219 -19.49 6.09 16.51
N ILE A 220 -18.86 6.46 15.39
CA ILE A 220 -18.02 5.54 14.61
C ILE A 220 -16.58 5.73 15.09
N PRO A 221 -15.92 4.70 15.64
CA PRO A 221 -14.49 4.78 15.98
C PRO A 221 -13.70 5.27 14.75
N GLY A 222 -12.79 6.22 14.96
CA GLY A 222 -12.22 6.99 13.88
C GLY A 222 -10.71 7.20 13.99
N GLY A 223 -10.06 7.17 12.81
CA GLY A 223 -8.67 7.53 12.52
C GLY A 223 -8.27 6.97 11.15
N LEU A 224 -6.99 7.04 10.76
CA LEU A 224 -6.49 6.18 9.67
C LEU A 224 -6.62 4.69 10.02
N GLY A 225 -6.89 4.38 11.29
CA GLY A 225 -6.95 3.03 11.79
C GLY A 225 -5.57 2.40 11.84
N LEU A 226 -4.53 3.21 12.09
CA LEU A 226 -3.15 2.76 12.02
C LEU A 226 -2.47 2.72 13.39
N ASP A 227 -3.12 3.08 14.49
CA ASP A 227 -2.41 3.30 15.77
C ASP A 227 -1.62 2.07 16.25
N ILE A 228 -2.25 0.90 16.34
CA ILE A 228 -1.59 -0.33 16.83
C ILE A 228 -0.57 -0.84 15.81
N ILE A 229 -0.94 -0.90 14.53
CA ILE A 229 0.01 -1.34 13.49
C ILE A 229 1.18 -0.38 13.32
N PHE A 230 0.98 0.92 13.56
CA PHE A 230 2.03 1.91 13.53
C PHE A 230 2.98 1.70 14.71
N GLU A 231 2.46 1.59 15.94
CA GLU A 231 3.26 1.25 17.11
C GLU A 231 4.05 -0.07 16.91
N PHE A 232 3.41 -1.10 16.35
CA PHE A 232 4.07 -2.35 15.98
C PHE A 232 5.22 -2.12 14.98
N ILE A 233 4.98 -1.37 13.90
CA ILE A 233 6.00 -1.07 12.89
C ILE A 233 7.16 -0.25 13.48
N LYS A 234 6.90 0.66 14.44
CA LYS A 234 7.96 1.37 15.18
C LYS A 234 8.84 0.39 15.93
N LEU A 235 8.24 -0.53 16.69
CA LEU A 235 8.98 -1.51 17.50
C LEU A 235 9.71 -2.54 16.64
N ASN A 236 9.12 -2.94 15.52
CA ASN A 236 9.69 -3.91 14.58
C ASN A 236 10.80 -3.30 13.70
N ASN A 237 11.07 -2.00 13.78
CA ASN A 237 11.99 -1.27 12.88
C ASN A 237 11.57 -1.33 11.40
N GLY A 238 10.26 -1.37 11.15
CA GLY A 238 9.69 -1.34 9.81
C GLY A 238 9.59 0.08 9.22
N LYS A 239 8.70 0.23 8.24
CA LYS A 239 8.47 1.48 7.51
C LYS A 239 6.98 1.64 7.16
N ILE A 240 6.44 2.85 7.28
CA ILE A 240 5.11 3.20 6.74
C ILE A 240 5.30 4.29 5.70
N GLN A 241 4.63 4.17 4.57
CA GLN A 241 4.56 5.22 3.56
C GLN A 241 3.11 5.47 3.19
N ILE A 242 2.72 6.74 3.22
CA ILE A 242 1.41 7.21 2.79
C ILE A 242 1.62 8.23 1.67
N ILE A 243 0.97 8.01 0.53
CA ILE A 243 0.95 8.93 -0.59
C ILE A 243 -0.50 9.27 -0.89
N SER A 244 -0.85 10.55 -0.90
CA SER A 244 -2.19 11.02 -1.28
C SER A 244 -2.11 12.45 -1.80
N SER A 245 -2.85 12.76 -2.87
CA SER A 245 -2.60 13.98 -3.66
C SER A 245 -1.14 14.05 -4.09
N ASN A 246 -0.49 15.21 -3.98
CA ASN A 246 0.94 15.37 -4.22
C ASN A 246 1.78 15.18 -2.94
N GLY A 247 1.21 14.71 -1.83
CA GLY A 247 1.95 14.50 -0.58
C GLY A 247 2.55 13.10 -0.52
N PHE A 248 3.83 13.02 -0.21
CA PHE A 248 4.52 11.79 0.22
C PHE A 248 4.90 11.95 1.69
N TRP A 249 4.54 10.95 2.50
CA TRP A 249 4.89 10.86 3.91
C TRP A 249 5.50 9.48 4.17
N GLU A 250 6.66 9.44 4.82
CA GLU A 250 7.32 8.21 5.22
C GLU A 250 7.72 8.28 6.69
N TYR A 251 7.42 7.23 7.44
CA TYR A 251 8.06 6.96 8.71
C TYR A 251 9.01 5.78 8.58
N LYS A 252 10.25 5.95 9.05
CA LYS A 252 11.27 4.89 9.11
C LYS A 252 12.18 5.12 10.33
N ARG A 253 12.28 4.13 11.21
CA ARG A 253 13.26 4.11 12.34
C ARG A 253 13.30 5.41 13.16
N GLY A 254 12.14 5.89 13.60
CA GLY A 254 12.03 7.09 14.43
C GLY A 254 12.07 8.42 13.65
N VAL A 255 12.32 8.39 12.35
CA VAL A 255 12.35 9.57 11.49
C VAL A 255 11.09 9.62 10.63
N THR A 256 10.47 10.78 10.58
CA THR A 256 9.39 11.09 9.63
C THR A 256 9.92 12.04 8.57
N GLU A 257 9.80 11.66 7.31
CA GLU A 257 10.13 12.49 6.16
C GLU A 257 8.87 12.80 5.35
N THR A 258 8.77 14.04 4.86
CA THR A 258 7.73 14.44 3.91
C THR A 258 8.36 15.04 2.66
N LYS A 259 7.74 14.76 1.51
CA LYS A 259 8.16 15.29 0.20
C LYS A 259 6.92 15.58 -0.64
N ILE A 260 7.07 16.52 -1.58
CA ILE A 260 6.03 16.81 -2.56
C ILE A 260 6.34 16.09 -3.86
N LEU A 261 5.32 15.50 -4.46
CA LEU A 261 5.37 14.93 -5.80
C LEU A 261 5.03 16.00 -6.83
N GLU A 262 5.59 15.89 -8.03
CA GLU A 262 5.35 16.83 -9.13
C GLU A 262 3.89 16.81 -9.61
N ASN A 263 3.28 15.62 -9.62
CA ASN A 263 1.89 15.42 -10.01
C ASN A 263 1.11 14.74 -8.88
N PRO A 264 -0.17 15.08 -8.70
CA PRO A 264 -0.99 14.48 -7.66
C PRO A 264 -1.40 13.05 -8.05
N PHE A 265 -1.46 12.18 -7.04
CA PHE A 265 -2.18 10.92 -7.11
C PHE A 265 -3.65 11.13 -6.67
N GLN A 266 -4.60 10.62 -7.46
CA GLN A 266 -6.02 10.63 -7.10
C GLN A 266 -6.35 9.35 -6.31
N GLY A 267 -6.32 9.47 -4.99
CA GLY A 267 -6.54 8.38 -4.04
C GLY A 267 -5.53 8.38 -2.90
N THR A 268 -5.35 7.19 -2.31
CA THR A 268 -4.33 6.94 -1.29
C THR A 268 -3.54 5.67 -1.63
N ILE A 269 -2.22 5.74 -1.48
CA ILE A 269 -1.31 4.58 -1.48
C ILE A 269 -0.80 4.44 -0.05
N ALA A 270 -1.06 3.29 0.57
CA ALA A 270 -0.48 2.91 1.85
C ALA A 270 0.46 1.72 1.63
N ASN A 271 1.75 1.90 1.93
CA ASN A 271 2.73 0.83 1.92
C ASN A 271 3.24 0.58 3.35
N LEU A 272 3.13 -0.67 3.80
CA LEU A 272 3.59 -1.13 5.09
C LEU A 272 4.76 -2.09 4.87
N ARG A 273 5.91 -1.76 5.46
CA ARG A 273 7.11 -2.60 5.46
C ARG A 273 7.35 -3.16 6.85
N PHE A 274 7.48 -4.47 6.93
CA PHE A 274 7.84 -5.21 8.13
C PHE A 274 9.26 -5.75 8.00
N ASN A 275 9.98 -5.78 9.11
CA ASN A 275 11.30 -6.39 9.25
C ASN A 275 11.13 -7.82 9.75
N LEU A 276 11.46 -8.79 8.90
CA LEU A 276 11.29 -10.22 9.20
C LEU A 276 12.55 -10.86 9.79
N ASN A 277 13.62 -10.09 10.03
CA ASN A 277 14.74 -10.54 10.85
C ASN A 277 14.48 -10.41 12.35
N ASP A 278 13.36 -9.80 12.73
CA ASP A 278 13.01 -9.56 14.11
C ASP A 278 12.62 -10.86 14.82
N LYS A 279 13.27 -11.12 15.95
CA LYS A 279 13.07 -12.31 16.78
C LYS A 279 12.27 -12.02 18.05
N SER A 280 11.78 -10.80 18.19
CA SER A 280 10.98 -10.38 19.34
C SER A 280 9.60 -11.05 19.31
N TYR A 281 8.98 -11.13 20.49
CA TYR A 281 7.57 -11.48 20.63
C TYR A 281 6.78 -10.23 21.01
N TYR A 282 5.64 -10.01 20.35
CA TYR A 282 4.79 -8.84 20.55
C TYR A 282 3.43 -9.19 21.14
N SER A 283 2.96 -8.40 22.10
CA SER A 283 1.64 -8.50 22.71
C SER A 283 1.13 -7.11 23.08
N LEU A 284 -0.18 -6.98 23.26
CA LEU A 284 -0.80 -5.77 23.79
C LEU A 284 -0.42 -5.63 25.28
N ALA A 285 -0.23 -4.39 25.75
CA ALA A 285 0.09 -4.13 27.15
C ALA A 285 -0.96 -4.71 28.12
N GLU A 286 -2.24 -4.66 27.73
CA GLU A 286 -3.38 -5.18 28.49
C GLU A 286 -3.35 -6.71 28.68
N GLU A 287 -2.64 -7.44 27.81
CA GLU A 287 -2.48 -8.90 27.94
C GLU A 287 -1.57 -9.30 29.10
N HIS A 288 -0.79 -8.35 29.65
CA HIS A 288 0.06 -8.59 30.81
C HIS A 288 -0.63 -8.23 32.13
N SER A 289 -1.71 -7.44 32.10
CA SER A 289 -2.49 -7.07 33.29
C SER A 289 -3.48 -8.14 33.76
N GLU A 290 -3.87 -9.10 32.89
CA GLU A 290 -4.79 -10.20 33.24
C GLU A 290 -4.14 -11.31 34.11
N ASN A 291 -2.83 -11.23 34.41
CA ASN A 291 -2.09 -12.26 35.15
C ASN A 291 -1.79 -11.90 36.63
N TRP A 292 -2.41 -10.85 37.18
CA TRP A 292 -2.18 -10.37 38.56
C TRP A 292 -3.43 -10.46 39.46
N ASP A 293 -4.32 -11.42 39.21
CA ASP A 293 -5.30 -11.81 40.22
C ASP A 293 -4.62 -12.69 41.27
N PHE A 294 -4.22 -12.04 42.36
CA PHE A 294 -3.67 -12.63 43.55
C PHE A 294 -4.57 -13.76 44.08
N THR A 295 -4.09 -15.00 44.03
CA THR A 295 -4.42 -15.99 45.06
C THR A 295 -3.72 -15.59 46.35
N PHE A 296 -4.46 -15.01 47.29
CA PHE A 296 -4.20 -15.08 48.72
C PHE A 296 -5.47 -15.50 49.43
#